data_AF-A0A945IBY8-F1
#
_entry.id   AF-A0A945IBY8-F1
#
_cell.length_a   1.000
_cell.length_b   1.000
_cell.length_c   1.000
_cell.angle_alpha   90.00
_cell.angle_beta   90.00
_cell.angle_gamma   90.00
#
_symmetry.space_group_name_H-M   'P 1'
#
loop_
_entity.id
_entity.type
_entity.pdbx_description
1 polymer ?
#
loop_
_entity_poly.entity_id
_entity_poly.type
_entity_poly.pdbx_seq_one_letter_code
_entity_poly.pdbx_strand_id
1 'polypeptide(L)'
;MIQQTDSTSRTQGDIRRLAVGRGIALNLNRILVPLNGYRRSEQILPFSSMLADWFEGETTLFHTLPPTHPARGARLGQVHYPDAPHDRGTSLAVAYLEEVVSRLGPHGVKSRWGIATGDPALMISSRSATSSFGIVAIAATPRSRPHRFFSPGLLDHLWRTTSVPLLIVNPHHAMLNGDPPQ
;
A
#
# COMPACT_ATOMS: atom_id res chain seq x y z
N MET A 1 23.72 -39.57 36.47
CA MET A 1 22.28 -39.34 36.74
C MET A 1 21.81 -38.30 35.73
N ILE A 2 21.03 -38.72 34.74
CA ILE A 2 20.72 -37.95 33.52
C ILE A 2 19.59 -36.97 33.84
N GLN A 3 19.84 -35.66 33.73
CA GLN A 3 18.78 -34.66 33.74
C GLN A 3 18.08 -34.66 32.38
N GLN A 4 16.84 -35.14 32.37
CA GLN A 4 15.93 -35.04 31.23
C GLN A 4 15.61 -33.56 30.99
N THR A 5 16.01 -33.07 29.81
CA THR A 5 15.53 -31.80 29.26
C THR A 5 14.14 -32.06 28.72
N ASP A 6 13.13 -31.54 29.41
CA ASP A 6 11.73 -31.68 29.03
C ASP A 6 11.43 -30.73 27.86
N SER A 7 11.72 -31.19 26.64
CA SER A 7 11.43 -30.45 25.40
C SER A 7 9.93 -30.52 25.13
N THR A 8 9.16 -29.60 25.71
CA THR A 8 7.73 -29.48 25.42
C THR A 8 7.55 -28.96 24.00
N SER A 9 7.22 -29.86 23.08
CA SER A 9 6.79 -29.55 21.72
C SER A 9 5.46 -28.76 21.78
N ARG A 10 5.55 -27.42 21.77
CA ARG A 10 4.36 -26.56 21.77
C ARG A 10 3.55 -26.80 20.50
N THR A 11 2.31 -27.24 20.67
CA THR A 11 1.39 -27.52 19.58
C THR A 11 1.04 -26.24 18.83
N GLN A 12 0.85 -26.33 17.51
CA GLN A 12 0.48 -25.19 16.66
C GLN A 12 -0.82 -24.50 17.12
N GLY A 13 -1.72 -25.23 17.78
CA GLY A 13 -2.93 -24.70 18.41
C GLY A 13 -2.67 -23.76 19.59
N ASP A 14 -1.60 -23.99 20.36
CA ASP A 14 -1.23 -23.17 21.51
C ASP A 14 -0.55 -21.88 21.05
N ILE A 15 0.26 -21.96 20.00
CA ILE A 15 0.84 -20.79 19.32
C ILE A 15 -0.27 -19.89 18.76
N ARG A 16 -1.28 -20.48 18.09
CA ARG A 16 -2.45 -19.74 17.59
C ARG A 16 -3.23 -19.07 18.72
N ARG A 17 -3.50 -19.77 19.83
CA ARG A 17 -4.21 -19.18 20.99
C ARG A 17 -3.43 -18.07 21.68
N LEU A 18 -2.11 -18.22 21.82
CA LEU A 18 -1.24 -17.21 22.41
C LEU A 18 -1.09 -15.96 21.52
N ALA A 19 -1.12 -16.12 20.19
CA ALA A 19 -1.14 -14.99 19.26
C ALA A 19 -2.46 -14.20 19.32
N VAL A 20 -3.59 -14.90 19.52
CA VAL A 20 -4.92 -14.28 19.63
C VAL A 20 -5.14 -13.60 20.99
N GLY A 21 -4.50 -14.07 22.06
CA GLY A 21 -4.71 -13.56 23.43
C GLY A 21 -4.14 -12.18 23.76
N ARG A 22 -3.39 -11.54 22.84
CA ARG A 22 -2.83 -10.17 23.01
C ARG A 22 -3.01 -9.24 21.80
N GLY A 23 -3.65 -9.72 20.73
CA GLY A 23 -3.75 -8.99 19.46
C GLY A 23 -5.19 -8.60 19.14
N ILE A 24 -5.39 -7.34 18.77
CA ILE A 24 -6.59 -6.90 18.08
C ILE A 24 -6.70 -7.77 16.81
N ALA A 25 -7.86 -8.41 16.57
CA ALA A 25 -8.06 -9.18 15.35
C ALA A 25 -7.81 -8.28 14.13
N LEU A 26 -6.79 -8.61 13.33
CA LEU A 26 -6.44 -7.84 12.14
C LEU A 26 -7.46 -8.09 11.05
N ASN A 27 -8.06 -7.02 10.53
CA ASN A 27 -9.07 -7.09 9.48
C ASN A 27 -8.45 -7.26 8.08
N LEU A 28 -7.81 -8.41 7.82
CA LEU A 28 -7.01 -8.66 6.61
C LEU A 28 -7.83 -8.81 5.32
N ASN A 29 -9.16 -8.78 5.39
CA ASN A 29 -10.04 -8.82 4.23
C ASN A 29 -10.09 -7.49 3.45
N ARG A 30 -9.46 -6.42 3.96
CA ARG A 30 -9.39 -5.11 3.30
C ARG A 30 -7.95 -4.67 3.19
N ILE A 31 -7.47 -4.65 1.96
CA ILE A 31 -6.07 -4.38 1.63
C ILE A 31 -6.00 -3.02 0.92
N LEU A 32 -5.25 -2.07 1.48
CA LEU A 32 -4.98 -0.81 0.82
C LEU A 32 -3.70 -0.94 -0.01
N VAL A 33 -3.75 -0.60 -1.29
CA VAL A 33 -2.63 -0.73 -2.23
C VAL A 33 -2.30 0.64 -2.82
N PRO A 34 -1.30 1.35 -2.29
CA PRO A 34 -0.84 2.59 -2.86
C PRO A 34 -0.12 2.33 -4.20
N LEU A 35 -0.59 2.97 -5.28
CA LEU A 35 0.01 2.93 -6.61
C LEU A 35 0.38 4.34 -7.06
N ASN A 36 1.46 4.46 -7.83
CA ASN A 36 1.99 5.75 -8.29
C ASN A 36 2.03 5.91 -9.81
N GLY A 37 1.32 5.04 -10.56
CA GLY A 37 1.31 5.06 -12.03
C GLY A 37 2.52 4.37 -12.68
N TYR A 38 3.52 3.97 -11.89
CA TYR A 38 4.68 3.23 -12.41
C TYR A 38 4.50 1.73 -12.27
N ARG A 39 4.92 0.99 -13.30
CA ARG A 39 4.92 -0.48 -13.34
C ARG A 39 5.59 -1.16 -12.15
N ARG A 40 6.61 -0.52 -11.55
CA ARG A 40 7.28 -1.04 -10.34
C ARG A 40 6.33 -1.06 -9.13
N SER A 41 5.44 -0.07 -9.00
CA SER A 41 4.46 -0.06 -7.90
C SER A 41 3.42 -1.18 -8.05
N GLU A 42 3.09 -1.55 -9.29
CA GLU A 42 2.13 -2.62 -9.58
C GLU A 42 2.66 -4.03 -9.25
N GLN A 43 3.96 -4.20 -9.01
CA GLN A 43 4.52 -5.51 -8.62
C GLN A 43 3.96 -6.02 -7.28
N ILE A 44 3.29 -5.17 -6.50
CA ILE A 44 2.56 -5.59 -5.30
C ILE A 44 1.24 -6.29 -5.62
N LEU A 45 0.64 -6.04 -6.79
CA LEU A 45 -0.74 -6.48 -7.11
C LEU A 45 -0.94 -7.99 -7.04
N PRO A 46 0.01 -8.84 -7.46
CA PRO A 46 -0.16 -10.28 -7.31
C PRO A 46 -0.19 -10.71 -5.84
N PHE A 47 0.61 -10.07 -4.98
CA PHE A 47 0.63 -10.36 -3.55
C PHE A 47 -0.62 -9.85 -2.84
N SER A 48 -1.11 -8.65 -3.19
CA SER A 48 -2.38 -8.16 -2.65
C SER A 48 -3.56 -9.02 -3.11
N SER A 49 -3.53 -9.50 -4.36
CA SER A 49 -4.57 -10.39 -4.90
C SER A 49 -4.58 -11.74 -4.19
N MET A 50 -3.41 -12.33 -3.97
CA MET A 50 -3.26 -13.58 -3.20
C MET A 50 -3.79 -13.43 -1.76
N LEU A 51 -3.47 -12.32 -1.09
CA LEU A 51 -4.02 -12.03 0.24
C LEU A 51 -5.53 -11.80 0.21
N ALA A 52 -6.04 -11.06 -0.78
CA ALA A 52 -7.48 -10.84 -0.92
C ALA A 52 -8.22 -12.16 -1.10
N ASP A 53 -7.68 -13.08 -1.91
CA ASP A 53 -8.25 -14.41 -2.11
C ASP A 53 -8.26 -15.24 -0.81
N TRP A 54 -7.11 -15.33 -0.12
CA TRP A 54 -7.00 -16.10 1.13
C TRP A 54 -7.89 -15.61 2.28
N PHE A 55 -8.21 -14.32 2.31
CA PHE A 55 -9.05 -13.71 3.35
C PHE A 55 -10.45 -13.35 2.84
N GLU A 56 -10.87 -13.87 1.69
CA GLU A 56 -12.17 -13.61 1.05
C GLU A 56 -12.50 -12.10 0.94
N GLY A 57 -11.46 -11.30 0.74
CA GLY A 57 -11.44 -9.85 0.86
C GLY A 57 -11.51 -9.08 -0.45
N GLU A 58 -11.16 -7.79 -0.34
CA GLU A 58 -11.06 -6.87 -1.46
C GLU A 58 -9.77 -6.03 -1.39
N THR A 59 -9.28 -5.68 -2.57
CA THR A 59 -8.12 -4.80 -2.75
C THR A 59 -8.60 -3.39 -3.12
N THR A 60 -8.24 -2.38 -2.33
CA THR A 60 -8.47 -0.97 -2.70
C THR A 60 -7.20 -0.35 -3.23
N LEU A 61 -7.17 -0.05 -4.52
CA LEU A 61 -6.10 0.71 -5.16
C LEU A 61 -6.20 2.18 -4.76
N PHE A 62 -5.07 2.80 -4.42
CA PHE A 62 -5.05 4.17 -3.92
C PHE A 62 -3.96 4.97 -4.60
N HIS A 63 -4.32 6.13 -5.14
CA HIS A 63 -3.37 7.04 -5.76
C HIS A 63 -3.41 8.41 -5.07
N THR A 64 -2.23 8.95 -4.75
CA THR A 64 -2.13 10.30 -4.19
C THR A 64 -1.56 11.25 -5.24
N LEU A 65 -2.31 12.31 -5.53
CA LEU A 65 -1.87 13.42 -6.37
C LEU A 65 -1.14 14.46 -5.51
N PRO A 66 -0.09 15.11 -6.03
CA PRO A 66 0.59 16.18 -5.31
C PRO A 66 -0.39 17.34 -5.03
N PRO A 67 -0.25 18.03 -3.89
CA PRO A 67 -1.05 19.22 -3.62
C PRO A 67 -0.78 20.24 -4.72
N THR A 68 -1.84 20.69 -5.39
CA THR A 68 -1.74 21.79 -6.34
C THR A 68 -1.38 23.05 -5.56
N HIS A 69 -0.14 23.51 -5.68
CA HIS A 69 0.14 24.88 -5.31
C HIS A 69 -0.73 25.77 -6.21
N PRO A 70 -1.53 26.70 -5.66
CA PRO A 70 -2.15 27.73 -6.50
C PRO A 70 -1.01 28.37 -7.29
N ALA A 71 -1.18 28.42 -8.61
CA ALA A 71 -0.11 28.72 -9.55
C ALA A 71 0.76 29.88 -9.04
N ARG A 72 2.08 29.66 -9.01
CA ARG A 72 3.07 30.71 -8.80
C ARG A 72 2.86 31.76 -9.91
N GLY A 73 2.01 32.76 -9.65
CA GLY A 73 1.46 33.65 -10.66
C GLY A 73 0.07 34.23 -10.36
N ALA A 74 -0.66 33.75 -9.36
CA ALA A 74 -1.93 34.37 -8.96
C ALA A 74 -1.69 35.79 -8.43
N ARG A 75 -1.98 36.81 -9.25
CA ARG A 75 -2.07 38.20 -8.80
C ARG A 75 -3.32 38.35 -7.94
N LEU A 76 -3.22 39.11 -6.85
CA LEU A 76 -4.33 39.42 -5.95
C LEU A 76 -5.50 39.99 -6.79
N GLY A 77 -6.62 39.26 -6.86
CA GLY A 77 -7.84 39.69 -7.57
C GLY A 77 -8.22 38.91 -8.83
N GLN A 78 -7.47 37.88 -9.24
CA GLN A 78 -7.87 37.01 -10.34
C GLN A 78 -8.80 35.89 -9.82
N VAL A 79 -10.05 35.86 -10.28
CA VAL A 79 -11.01 34.79 -9.99
C VAL A 79 -10.42 33.47 -10.51
N HIS A 80 -10.07 32.57 -9.60
CA HIS A 80 -9.53 31.26 -9.90
C HIS A 80 -10.70 30.36 -10.33
N TYR A 81 -10.85 30.13 -11.63
CA TYR A 81 -11.69 29.03 -12.11
C TYR A 81 -11.06 27.71 -11.66
N PRO A 82 -11.79 26.78 -11.02
CA PRO A 82 -11.22 25.53 -10.53
C PRO A 82 -10.80 24.52 -11.62
N ASP A 83 -11.02 24.81 -12.92
CA ASP A 83 -11.40 23.74 -13.86
C ASP A 83 -10.42 23.44 -15.01
N ALA A 84 -9.08 23.40 -14.81
CA ALA A 84 -8.20 22.97 -15.93
C ALA A 84 -7.00 22.08 -15.59
N PRO A 85 -6.16 22.37 -14.57
CA PRO A 85 -5.02 21.51 -14.25
C PRO A 85 -5.41 20.33 -13.35
N HIS A 86 -6.38 20.54 -12.46
CA HIS A 86 -6.88 19.53 -11.52
C HIS A 86 -7.58 18.37 -12.22
N ASP A 87 -8.34 18.67 -13.26
CA ASP A 87 -9.08 17.66 -14.01
C ASP A 87 -8.13 16.72 -14.74
N ARG A 88 -7.11 17.23 -15.44
CA ARG A 88 -6.24 16.35 -16.24
C ARG A 88 -5.46 15.35 -15.39
N GLY A 89 -4.87 15.80 -14.27
CA GLY A 89 -4.13 14.92 -13.36
C GLY A 89 -5.04 13.88 -12.71
N THR A 90 -6.23 14.31 -12.29
CA THR A 90 -7.25 13.42 -11.70
C THR A 90 -7.78 12.44 -12.74
N SER A 91 -8.14 12.88 -13.94
CA SER A 91 -8.60 12.03 -15.04
C SER A 91 -7.56 10.98 -15.44
N LEU A 92 -6.28 11.34 -15.50
CA LEU A 92 -5.20 10.37 -15.79
C LEU A 92 -5.07 9.34 -14.67
N ALA A 93 -5.15 9.76 -13.41
CA ALA A 93 -5.11 8.84 -12.27
C ALA A 93 -6.34 7.93 -12.21
N VAL A 94 -7.53 8.45 -12.51
CA VAL A 94 -8.77 7.66 -12.62
C VAL A 94 -8.62 6.62 -13.73
N ALA A 95 -8.27 7.05 -14.95
CA ALA A 95 -8.11 6.16 -16.08
C ALA A 95 -7.08 5.05 -15.80
N TYR A 96 -5.96 5.40 -15.17
CA TYR A 96 -4.96 4.42 -14.73
C TYR A 96 -5.53 3.41 -13.74
N LEU A 97 -6.21 3.86 -12.68
CA LEU A 97 -6.77 2.96 -11.66
C LEU A 97 -7.89 2.07 -12.24
N GLU A 98 -8.72 2.60 -13.13
CA GLU A 98 -9.74 1.84 -13.85
C GLU A 98 -9.12 0.77 -14.75
N GLU A 99 -8.04 1.11 -15.47
CA GLU A 99 -7.29 0.14 -16.26
C GLU A 99 -6.75 -1.00 -15.37
N VAL A 100 -6.14 -0.67 -14.23
CA VAL A 100 -5.63 -1.68 -13.29
C VAL A 100 -6.75 -2.56 -12.75
N VAL A 101 -7.89 -1.98 -12.34
CA VAL A 101 -9.07 -2.76 -11.90
C VAL A 101 -9.58 -3.68 -13.01
N SER A 102 -9.65 -3.19 -14.25
CA SER A 102 -10.06 -3.98 -15.40
C SER A 102 -9.11 -5.15 -15.67
N ARG A 103 -7.81 -5.02 -15.39
CA ARG A 103 -6.84 -6.13 -15.50
C ARG A 103 -7.02 -7.16 -14.39
N LEU A 104 -7.46 -6.75 -13.21
CA LEU A 104 -7.65 -7.63 -12.05
C LEU A 104 -8.97 -8.42 -12.09
N GLY A 105 -10.04 -7.83 -12.67
CA GLY A 105 -11.37 -8.42 -12.73
C GLY A 105 -11.43 -9.85 -13.32
N PRO A 106 -10.81 -10.14 -14.48
CA PRO A 106 -10.78 -11.48 -15.08
C PRO A 106 -10.12 -12.55 -14.20
N HIS A 107 -9.33 -12.15 -13.20
CA HIS A 107 -8.70 -13.05 -12.23
C HIS A 107 -9.52 -13.23 -10.95
N GLY A 108 -10.76 -12.76 -10.91
CA GLY A 108 -11.66 -12.91 -9.75
C GLY A 108 -11.35 -11.98 -8.58
N VAL A 109 -10.42 -11.03 -8.75
CA VAL A 109 -9.99 -10.14 -7.67
C VAL A 109 -11.00 -9.00 -7.48
N LYS A 110 -11.71 -9.02 -6.34
CA LYS A 110 -12.56 -7.91 -5.92
C LYS A 110 -11.69 -6.68 -5.69
N SER A 111 -11.84 -5.67 -6.54
CA SER A 111 -11.04 -4.46 -6.47
C SER A 111 -11.88 -3.18 -6.52
N ARG A 112 -11.45 -2.19 -5.74
CA ARG A 112 -11.98 -0.82 -5.71
C ARG A 112 -10.82 0.15 -5.90
N TRP A 113 -11.12 1.40 -6.20
CA TRP A 113 -10.09 2.42 -6.29
C TRP A 113 -10.49 3.71 -5.56
N GLY A 114 -9.49 4.53 -5.22
CA GLY A 114 -9.68 5.84 -4.61
C GLY A 114 -8.49 6.77 -4.88
N ILE A 115 -8.76 8.06 -4.93
CA ILE A 115 -7.76 9.11 -5.13
C ILE A 115 -7.80 10.07 -3.93
N ALA A 116 -6.64 10.61 -3.57
CA ALA A 116 -6.53 11.74 -2.65
C ALA A 116 -5.49 12.74 -3.15
N THR A 117 -5.52 13.96 -2.61
CA THR A 117 -4.56 15.01 -2.95
C THR A 117 -3.80 15.43 -1.69
N GLY A 118 -2.46 15.42 -1.74
CA GLY A 118 -1.61 15.83 -0.63
C GLY A 118 -0.31 15.04 -0.55
N ASP A 119 0.27 15.00 0.65
CA ASP A 119 1.45 14.18 0.91
C ASP A 119 1.09 12.67 0.84
N PRO A 120 1.78 11.86 0.03
CA PRO A 120 1.44 10.45 -0.14
C PRO A 120 1.40 9.66 1.17
N ALA A 121 2.36 9.86 2.06
CA ALA A 121 2.48 9.07 3.26
C ALA A 121 1.38 9.42 4.27
N LEU A 122 1.07 10.72 4.43
CA LEU A 122 -0.05 11.18 5.24
C LEU A 122 -1.39 10.70 4.67
N MET A 123 -1.60 10.79 3.36
CA MET A 123 -2.86 10.37 2.73
C MET A 123 -3.08 8.87 2.84
N ILE A 124 -2.04 8.05 2.67
CA ILE A 124 -2.11 6.60 2.85
C ILE A 124 -2.38 6.25 4.32
N SER A 125 -1.63 6.85 5.25
CA SER A 125 -1.82 6.59 6.69
C SER A 125 -3.23 6.98 7.14
N SER A 126 -3.69 8.18 6.79
CA SER A 126 -5.05 8.64 7.08
C SER A 126 -6.10 7.72 6.47
N ARG A 127 -5.96 7.34 5.19
CA ARG A 127 -6.90 6.44 4.52
C ARG A 127 -6.93 5.05 5.18
N SER A 128 -5.78 4.55 5.62
CA SER A 128 -5.68 3.27 6.32
C SER A 128 -6.44 3.29 7.66
N ALA A 129 -6.35 4.40 8.41
CA ALA A 129 -6.99 4.57 9.71
C ALA A 129 -8.50 4.80 9.62
N THR A 130 -8.97 5.60 8.66
CA THR A 130 -10.38 6.02 8.58
C THR A 130 -11.30 4.95 7.94
N SER A 131 -10.76 3.99 7.19
CA SER A 131 -11.57 3.05 6.38
C SER A 131 -11.41 1.57 6.76
N SER A 132 -10.91 1.28 7.97
CA SER A 132 -10.79 -0.08 8.53
C SER A 132 -10.00 -1.06 7.64
N PHE A 133 -8.96 -0.56 6.97
CA PHE A 133 -8.01 -1.42 6.26
C PHE A 133 -7.19 -2.21 7.26
N GLY A 134 -7.03 -3.53 7.07
CA GLY A 134 -6.22 -4.34 7.97
C GLY A 134 -4.76 -4.45 7.56
N ILE A 135 -4.41 -4.00 6.35
CA ILE A 135 -3.05 -4.04 5.84
C ILE A 135 -2.86 -3.00 4.73
N VAL A 136 -1.68 -2.40 4.68
CA VAL A 136 -1.20 -1.60 3.55
C VAL A 136 -0.14 -2.42 2.81
N ALA A 137 -0.38 -2.70 1.54
CA ALA A 137 0.54 -3.46 0.69
C ALA A 137 1.19 -2.52 -0.33
N ILE A 138 2.51 -2.42 -0.34
CA ILE A 138 3.25 -1.49 -1.20
C ILE A 138 4.48 -2.17 -1.83
N ALA A 139 4.72 -1.90 -3.10
CA ALA A 139 6.00 -2.20 -3.73
C ALA A 139 6.93 -0.99 -3.61
N ALA A 140 7.99 -1.14 -2.83
CA ALA A 140 8.97 -0.09 -2.61
C ALA A 140 10.31 -0.69 -2.20
N THR A 141 11.40 -0.02 -2.59
CA THR A 141 12.75 -0.43 -2.22
C THR A 141 13.11 0.18 -0.86
N PRO A 142 13.43 -0.63 0.17
CA PRO A 142 14.00 -0.09 1.40
C PRO A 142 15.34 0.58 1.07
N ARG A 143 15.57 1.81 1.56
CA ARG A 143 16.78 2.57 1.24
C ARG A 143 17.97 1.98 1.99
N SER A 144 18.67 1.02 1.39
CA SER A 144 19.92 0.47 1.92
C SER A 144 21.11 1.38 1.56
N ARG A 145 21.36 2.45 2.33
CA ARG A 145 22.70 3.03 2.65
C ARG A 145 22.62 4.44 3.28
N PRO A 146 23.48 4.74 4.28
CA PRO A 146 23.49 6.03 4.99
C PRO A 146 24.33 7.06 4.24
N HIS A 147 23.90 7.57 3.08
CA HIS A 147 24.50 8.77 2.52
C HIS A 147 23.45 9.72 1.93
N ARG A 148 23.18 10.75 2.72
CA ARG A 148 22.88 12.16 2.42
C ARG A 148 22.25 12.52 1.05
N PHE A 149 21.14 13.26 1.19
CA PHE A 149 20.45 14.17 0.28
C PHE A 149 19.15 13.67 -0.42
N PHE A 150 18.07 14.37 -0.03
CA PHE A 150 16.72 14.54 -0.58
C PHE A 150 15.68 13.39 -0.57
N SER A 151 14.47 13.83 -0.23
CA SER A 151 13.20 13.20 0.16
C SER A 151 13.23 12.12 1.25
N PRO A 152 12.56 12.32 2.42
CA PRO A 152 12.25 11.22 3.32
C PRO A 152 11.47 10.16 2.53
N GLY A 153 11.89 8.89 2.65
CA GLY A 153 11.25 7.82 1.88
C GLY A 153 9.80 7.64 2.31
N LEU A 154 8.89 7.43 1.35
CA LEU A 154 7.49 7.06 1.61
C LEU A 154 7.39 5.95 2.67
N LEU A 155 8.26 4.94 2.57
CA LEU A 155 8.34 3.83 3.51
C LEU A 155 8.71 4.27 4.93
N ASP A 156 9.73 5.12 5.11
CA ASP A 156 10.17 5.56 6.44
C ASP A 156 9.06 6.32 7.18
N HIS A 157 8.27 7.10 6.43
CA HIS A 157 7.13 7.80 7.00
C HIS A 157 5.97 6.85 7.31
N LEU A 158 5.64 5.93 6.39
CA LEU A 158 4.59 4.94 6.61
C LEU A 158 4.90 4.04 7.81
N TRP A 159 6.12 3.53 7.93
CA TRP A 159 6.54 2.71 9.06
C TRP A 159 6.38 3.39 10.42
N ARG A 160 6.51 4.72 10.46
CA ARG A 160 6.39 5.51 11.69
C ARG A 160 4.97 5.96 11.99
N THR A 161 4.11 6.06 10.98
CA THR A 161 2.79 6.72 11.09
C THR A 161 1.61 5.80 10.88
N THR A 162 1.82 4.61 10.32
CA THR A 162 0.74 3.67 10.01
C THR A 162 0.48 2.76 11.21
N SER A 163 -0.79 2.66 11.61
CA SER A 163 -1.26 1.80 12.71
C SER A 163 -1.59 0.36 12.28
N VAL A 164 -1.51 0.08 10.97
CA VAL A 164 -1.81 -1.22 10.38
C VAL A 164 -0.54 -1.92 9.88
N PRO A 165 -0.52 -3.26 9.79
CA PRO A 165 0.56 -3.99 9.16
C PRO A 165 0.93 -3.45 7.76
N LEU A 166 2.23 -3.46 7.45
CA LEU A 166 2.78 -3.11 6.15
C LEU A 166 3.34 -4.36 5.47
N LEU A 167 2.79 -4.72 4.30
CA LEU A 167 3.43 -5.66 3.38
C LEU A 167 4.28 -4.86 2.40
N ILE A 168 5.59 -5.10 2.41
CA ILE A 168 6.53 -4.38 1.54
C ILE A 168 7.21 -5.40 0.63
N VAL A 169 7.07 -5.17 -0.68
CA VAL A 169 7.71 -5.97 -1.71
C VAL A 169 8.81 -5.13 -2.35
N ASN A 170 10.03 -5.67 -2.39
CA ASN A 170 11.12 -5.03 -3.11
C ASN A 170 10.93 -5.25 -4.62
N PRO A 171 10.65 -4.20 -5.42
CA PRO A 171 10.37 -4.33 -6.84
C PRO A 171 11.53 -4.95 -7.65
N HIS A 172 12.77 -4.84 -7.16
CA HIS A 172 13.94 -5.43 -7.82
C HIS A 172 14.06 -6.95 -7.62
N HIS A 173 13.40 -7.51 -6.61
CA HIS A 173 13.49 -8.92 -6.24
C HIS A 173 12.13 -9.63 -6.36
N ALA A 174 11.07 -8.89 -6.69
CA ALA A 174 9.72 -9.40 -6.87
C ALA A 174 9.59 -10.13 -8.21
N MET A 175 10.19 -11.30 -8.27
CA MET A 175 10.05 -12.24 -9.37
C MET A 175 9.16 -13.34 -8.84
N LEU A 176 7.90 -13.39 -9.28
CA LEU A 176 6.99 -14.47 -8.86
C LEU A 176 7.47 -15.83 -9.36
N ASN A 177 8.38 -15.88 -10.36
CA ASN A 177 8.86 -17.10 -11.01
C ASN A 177 10.37 -17.12 -11.37
N GLY A 178 11.22 -16.30 -10.76
CA GLY A 178 12.68 -16.55 -10.74
C GLY A 178 13.59 -16.08 -11.90
N ASP A 179 13.10 -15.51 -13.00
CA ASP A 179 14.01 -15.06 -14.09
C ASP A 179 14.12 -13.53 -14.24
N PRO A 180 15.35 -12.97 -14.28
CA PRO A 180 15.59 -11.52 -14.35
C PRO A 180 15.14 -10.91 -15.69
N PRO A 181 14.74 -9.63 -15.71
CA PRO A 181 14.42 -8.93 -16.96
C PRO A 181 15.69 -8.74 -17.81
N GLN A 182 15.59 -9.07 -19.09
CA GLN A 182 16.59 -8.70 -20.11
C GLN A 182 16.48 -7.23 -20.49
#